data_AF-A0A0F4YV01-F1
#
_entry.id   AF-A0A0F4YV01-F1
#
_cell.length_a   1.000
_cell.length_b   1.000
_cell.length_c   1.000
_cell.angle_alpha   90.00
_cell.angle_beta   90.00
_cell.angle_gamma   90.00
#
_symmetry.space_group_name_H-M   'P 1'
#
loop_
_entity.id
_entity.type
_entity.pdbx_description
1 polymer ?
#
loop_
_entity_poly.entity_id
_entity_poly.type
_entity_poly.pdbx_seq_one_letter_code
_entity_poly.pdbx_strand_id
1 'polypeptide(L)'
;MSESAYAIPPNSTIVVTGANGYIASHIVDVLLQLGFHVRGTVRSAKPWLDRLFEERHRHGKGRFESVIVPRMDVEGALDEVVKGAAGLIHVASDVSMNPDPNTVIPAAVNLTVNALKAASKQPSIKRVVLTSSSSAVLIPKPNQEVVVDEKTWNDSAVSAAWDESTPADARRYIVYAASKVEAERAAWKWVETHKPGFVLNAVIPNFNSGPILHPEIGGSTMGWARNLLKGDASVIELLPPQYYVDVRDNARLHVASLLDKNIQSERIFAFAHEFNWTDIIQLFRKLRPHNTRIPEPPANEGRDRSVVKPRKRAEQILRSFFGQEAWTGLEESFEAGIEGYYSIYLHGEKERQKNDKKKSKKSKERKKGRKAKHSFCKKKAKEIEKNSTIPNPFLPSLDCSLLPAVSRPVTVQDDNMDMGYAVYIQTDRMNFLKKEREGEEEPNYHGAHEPRINE
;
A
#
# COMPACT_ATOMS: atom_id res chain seq x y z
N MET A 1 16.08 1.70 -7.71
CA MET A 1 16.44 0.46 -8.44
C MET A 1 15.94 0.61 -9.87
N SER A 2 16.71 0.18 -10.88
CA SER A 2 16.25 0.25 -12.28
C SER A 2 15.12 -0.76 -12.53
N GLU A 3 14.10 -0.35 -13.28
CA GLU A 3 12.90 -1.12 -13.64
C GLU A 3 13.18 -2.51 -14.29
N SER A 4 14.42 -2.80 -14.68
CA SER A 4 14.85 -4.10 -15.25
C SER A 4 14.91 -5.27 -14.27
N ALA A 5 14.71 -5.04 -12.96
CA ALA A 5 14.89 -6.08 -11.92
C ALA A 5 13.63 -6.92 -11.62
N TYR A 6 12.42 -6.47 -11.95
CA TYR A 6 11.19 -7.16 -11.52
C TYR A 6 10.79 -8.33 -12.44
N ALA A 7 10.33 -9.41 -11.83
CA ALA A 7 9.75 -10.58 -12.51
C ALA A 7 8.42 -10.26 -13.21
N ILE A 8 7.75 -9.20 -12.77
CA ILE A 8 6.54 -8.65 -13.39
C ILE A 8 6.85 -7.21 -13.86
N PRO A 9 6.50 -6.84 -15.11
CA PRO A 9 6.72 -5.48 -15.61
C PRO A 9 6.05 -4.42 -14.74
N PRO A 10 6.67 -3.25 -14.51
CA PRO A 10 6.03 -2.12 -13.85
C PRO A 10 4.70 -1.72 -14.50
N ASN A 11 3.81 -1.09 -13.73
CA ASN A 11 2.45 -0.72 -14.15
C ASN A 11 1.54 -1.92 -14.54
N SER A 12 1.95 -3.17 -14.31
CA SER A 12 1.07 -4.32 -14.46
C SER A 12 -0.03 -4.35 -13.39
N THR A 13 -1.11 -5.08 -13.67
CA THR A 13 -2.18 -5.34 -12.69
C THR A 13 -1.84 -6.54 -11.82
N ILE A 14 -1.89 -6.35 -10.50
CA ILE A 14 -1.75 -7.39 -9.49
C ILE A 14 -3.09 -7.62 -8.81
N VAL A 15 -3.50 -8.88 -8.69
CA VAL A 15 -4.70 -9.25 -7.93
C VAL A 15 -4.32 -9.53 -6.49
N VAL A 16 -5.02 -8.93 -5.54
CA VAL A 16 -4.84 -9.20 -4.10
C VAL A 16 -6.17 -9.68 -3.53
N THR A 17 -6.23 -10.92 -3.04
CA THR A 17 -7.49 -11.43 -2.49
C THR A 17 -7.74 -10.93 -1.07
N GLY A 18 -8.99 -10.56 -0.76
CA GLY A 18 -9.36 -10.07 0.58
C GLY A 18 -8.70 -8.75 0.94
N ALA A 19 -8.65 -7.80 0.00
CA ALA A 19 -7.92 -6.53 0.10
C ALA A 19 -8.33 -5.64 1.29
N ASN A 20 -9.52 -5.86 1.86
CA ASN A 20 -9.99 -5.18 3.07
C ASN A 20 -9.44 -5.77 4.38
N GLY A 21 -8.63 -6.84 4.31
CA GLY A 21 -7.99 -7.47 5.45
C GLY A 21 -6.76 -6.70 5.95
N TYR A 22 -6.32 -6.99 7.17
CA TYR A 22 -5.21 -6.29 7.82
C TYR A 22 -3.90 -6.38 6.99
N ILE A 23 -3.38 -7.60 6.79
CA ILE A 23 -2.17 -7.83 5.98
C ILE A 23 -2.38 -7.38 4.53
N ALA A 24 -3.51 -7.77 3.93
CA ALA A 24 -3.80 -7.47 2.52
C ALA A 24 -3.80 -5.96 2.23
N SER A 25 -4.37 -5.14 3.12
CA SER A 25 -4.39 -3.69 2.93
C SER A 25 -2.99 -3.06 2.89
N HIS A 26 -2.03 -3.60 3.64
CA HIS A 26 -0.64 -3.16 3.59
C HIS A 26 0.09 -3.65 2.33
N ILE A 27 -0.23 -4.87 1.86
CA ILE A 27 0.28 -5.37 0.57
C ILE A 27 -0.18 -4.46 -0.56
N VAL A 28 -1.46 -4.06 -0.57
CA VAL A 28 -2.00 -3.09 -1.53
C VAL A 28 -1.25 -1.76 -1.43
N ASP A 29 -1.06 -1.20 -0.22
CA ASP A 29 -0.33 0.06 0.00
C ASP A 29 1.09 0.01 -0.60
N VAL A 30 1.84 -1.08 -0.37
CA VAL A 30 3.20 -1.24 -0.91
C VAL A 30 3.20 -1.38 -2.44
N LEU A 31 2.28 -2.17 -3.02
CA LEU A 31 2.18 -2.32 -4.48
C LEU A 31 1.85 -0.99 -5.17
N LEU A 32 0.93 -0.21 -4.61
CA LEU A 32 0.55 1.10 -5.14
C LEU A 32 1.71 2.11 -5.03
N GLN A 33 2.49 2.07 -3.94
CA GLN A 33 3.71 2.89 -3.80
C GLN A 33 4.77 2.56 -4.85
N LEU A 34 4.86 1.30 -5.26
CA LEU A 34 5.74 0.86 -6.36
C LEU A 34 5.15 1.09 -7.76
N GLY A 35 3.94 1.68 -7.86
CA GLY A 35 3.32 2.05 -9.12
C GLY A 35 2.58 0.91 -9.83
N PHE A 36 2.29 -0.21 -9.17
CA PHE A 36 1.43 -1.25 -9.78
C PHE A 36 -0.04 -0.84 -9.75
N HIS A 37 -0.83 -1.43 -10.66
CA HIS A 37 -2.28 -1.43 -10.53
C HIS A 37 -2.67 -2.59 -9.62
N VAL A 38 -3.65 -2.37 -8.75
CA VAL A 38 -4.10 -3.37 -7.79
C VAL A 38 -5.61 -3.57 -7.93
N ARG A 39 -5.99 -4.81 -8.23
CA ARG A 39 -7.36 -5.28 -8.20
C ARG A 39 -7.58 -6.08 -6.92
N GLY A 40 -8.28 -5.49 -5.97
CA GLY A 40 -8.50 -6.06 -4.64
C GLY A 40 -9.85 -6.75 -4.53
N THR A 41 -9.91 -8.04 -4.15
CA THR A 41 -11.21 -8.69 -3.95
C THR A 41 -11.79 -8.42 -2.56
N VAL A 42 -13.11 -8.28 -2.48
CA VAL A 42 -13.89 -8.11 -1.25
C VAL A 42 -15.15 -8.99 -1.29
N ARG A 43 -15.68 -9.42 -0.14
CA ARG A 43 -16.91 -10.24 -0.09
C ARG A 43 -18.18 -9.45 -0.40
N SER A 44 -18.15 -8.14 -0.16
CA SER A 44 -19.26 -7.21 -0.37
C SER A 44 -18.70 -5.82 -0.67
N ALA A 45 -19.53 -4.90 -1.16
CA ALA A 45 -19.10 -3.54 -1.47
C ALA A 45 -18.42 -2.86 -0.27
N LYS A 46 -17.23 -2.28 -0.50
CA LYS A 46 -16.46 -1.52 0.50
C LYS A 46 -16.01 -0.16 -0.06
N PRO A 47 -16.93 0.80 -0.29
CA PRO A 47 -16.56 2.10 -0.87
C PRO A 47 -15.48 2.88 -0.09
N TRP A 48 -15.33 2.60 1.21
CA TRP A 48 -14.26 3.19 2.02
C TRP A 48 -12.86 2.69 1.62
N LEU A 49 -12.74 1.49 1.05
CA LEU A 49 -11.47 0.90 0.65
C LEU A 49 -10.91 1.60 -0.59
N ASP A 50 -11.77 1.82 -1.60
CA ASP A 50 -11.41 2.59 -2.79
C ASP A 50 -11.01 4.03 -2.42
N ARG A 51 -11.81 4.69 -1.56
CA ARG A 51 -11.48 6.04 -1.07
C ARG A 51 -10.16 6.08 -0.31
N LEU A 52 -9.89 5.11 0.56
CA LEU A 52 -8.64 5.04 1.32
C LEU A 52 -7.42 5.10 0.40
N PHE A 53 -7.37 4.25 -0.63
CA PHE A 53 -6.21 4.18 -1.50
C PHE A 53 -6.15 5.34 -2.51
N GLU A 54 -7.29 5.82 -3.00
CA GLU A 54 -7.35 7.01 -3.86
C GLU A 54 -6.85 8.27 -3.14
N GLU A 55 -7.15 8.43 -1.85
CA GLU A 55 -6.69 9.57 -1.06
C GLU A 55 -5.23 9.48 -0.64
N ARG A 56 -4.74 8.27 -0.31
CA ARG A 56 -3.35 8.04 0.12
C ARG A 56 -2.35 8.14 -1.03
N HIS A 57 -2.73 7.72 -2.24
CA HIS A 57 -1.84 7.73 -3.40
C HIS A 57 -2.23 8.82 -4.40
N ARG A 58 -2.00 10.09 -4.04
CA ARG A 58 -2.39 11.24 -4.87
C ARG A 58 -1.78 11.28 -6.28
N HIS A 59 -0.65 10.59 -6.48
CA HIS A 59 0.02 10.46 -7.78
C HIS A 59 -0.35 9.16 -8.53
N GLY A 60 -1.18 8.31 -7.93
CA GLY A 60 -1.61 7.01 -8.43
C GLY A 60 -3.14 6.86 -8.49
N LYS A 61 -3.86 7.97 -8.76
CA LYS A 61 -5.32 7.95 -8.94
C LYS A 61 -5.73 6.87 -9.95
N GLY A 62 -6.78 6.11 -9.62
CA GLY A 62 -7.30 5.05 -10.48
C GLY A 62 -6.37 3.82 -10.62
N ARG A 63 -5.37 3.66 -9.74
CA ARG A 63 -4.54 2.45 -9.71
C ARG A 63 -5.09 1.35 -8.80
N PHE A 64 -6.09 1.65 -7.97
CA PHE A 64 -6.78 0.65 -7.15
C PHE A 64 -8.23 0.50 -7.59
N GLU A 65 -8.71 -0.74 -7.64
CA GLU A 65 -10.12 -1.07 -7.80
C GLU A 65 -10.52 -2.22 -6.86
N SER A 66 -11.67 -2.10 -6.18
CA SER A 66 -12.27 -3.22 -5.46
C SER A 66 -13.24 -4.01 -6.34
N VAL A 67 -13.15 -5.35 -6.27
CA VAL A 67 -14.01 -6.28 -7.03
C VAL A 67 -14.71 -7.23 -6.06
N ILE A 68 -16.03 -7.38 -6.21
CA ILE A 68 -16.84 -8.21 -5.32
C ILE A 68 -16.73 -9.68 -5.74
N VAL A 69 -16.23 -10.52 -4.83
CA VAL A 69 -16.22 -11.98 -4.96
C VAL A 69 -16.80 -12.56 -3.66
N PRO A 70 -18.12 -12.85 -3.61
CA PRO A 70 -18.79 -13.23 -2.36
C PRO A 70 -18.27 -14.54 -1.76
N ARG A 71 -17.97 -15.52 -2.61
CA ARG A 71 -17.51 -16.86 -2.25
C ARG A 71 -16.34 -17.25 -3.15
N MET A 72 -15.12 -17.26 -2.60
CA MET A 72 -13.89 -17.61 -3.34
C MET A 72 -13.58 -19.11 -3.31
N ASP A 73 -14.23 -19.86 -2.42
CA ASP A 73 -14.13 -21.32 -2.31
C ASP A 73 -14.94 -22.07 -3.39
N VAL A 74 -15.72 -21.34 -4.18
CA VAL A 74 -16.44 -21.87 -5.36
C VAL A 74 -15.49 -21.90 -6.56
N GLU A 75 -15.47 -23.01 -7.29
CA GLU A 75 -14.66 -23.14 -8.50
C GLU A 75 -15.05 -22.09 -9.55
N GLY A 76 -14.06 -21.46 -10.18
CA GLY A 76 -14.27 -20.41 -11.17
C GLY A 76 -14.58 -19.02 -10.59
N ALA A 77 -14.79 -18.88 -9.28
CA ALA A 77 -15.13 -17.59 -8.66
C ALA A 77 -14.07 -16.49 -8.85
N LEU A 78 -12.82 -16.89 -9.09
CA LEU A 78 -11.70 -15.98 -9.33
C LEU A 78 -11.37 -15.79 -10.82
N ASP A 79 -12.04 -16.50 -11.73
CA ASP A 79 -11.66 -16.51 -13.16
C ASP A 79 -11.74 -15.11 -13.79
N GLU A 80 -12.81 -14.36 -13.50
CA GLU A 80 -12.98 -13.00 -14.04
C GLU A 80 -11.99 -12.01 -13.42
N VAL A 81 -11.76 -12.07 -12.10
CA VAL A 81 -10.89 -11.10 -11.43
C VAL A 81 -9.43 -11.23 -11.85
N VAL A 82 -8.97 -12.43 -12.23
CA VAL A 82 -7.58 -12.65 -12.66
C VAL A 82 -7.30 -12.26 -14.12
N LYS A 83 -8.32 -11.98 -14.94
CA LYS A 83 -8.12 -11.64 -16.36
C LYS A 83 -7.21 -10.43 -16.52
N GLY A 84 -6.18 -10.59 -17.35
CA GLY A 84 -5.19 -9.54 -17.66
C GLY A 84 -4.23 -9.20 -16.51
N ALA A 85 -4.29 -9.92 -15.38
CA ALA A 85 -3.35 -9.72 -14.29
C ALA A 85 -1.99 -10.36 -14.61
N ALA A 86 -0.92 -9.81 -14.04
CA ALA A 86 0.44 -10.35 -14.17
C ALA A 86 0.90 -11.09 -12.91
N GLY A 87 0.21 -10.90 -11.79
CA GLY A 87 0.49 -11.59 -10.53
C GLY A 87 -0.73 -11.69 -9.64
N LEU A 88 -0.68 -12.65 -8.72
CA LEU A 88 -1.73 -12.89 -7.72
C LEU A 88 -1.08 -13.03 -6.34
N ILE A 89 -1.58 -12.28 -5.36
CA ILE A 89 -1.27 -12.50 -3.95
C ILE A 89 -2.56 -12.97 -3.27
N HIS A 90 -2.58 -14.25 -2.89
CA HIS A 90 -3.72 -14.89 -2.25
C HIS A 90 -3.59 -14.77 -0.73
N VAL A 91 -4.33 -13.83 -0.14
CA VAL A 91 -4.33 -13.54 1.30
C VAL A 91 -5.63 -13.98 1.99
N ALA A 92 -6.74 -13.98 1.25
CA ALA A 92 -8.05 -14.36 1.76
C ALA A 92 -8.04 -15.76 2.38
N SER A 93 -8.59 -15.88 3.58
CA SER A 93 -8.69 -17.15 4.30
C SER A 93 -9.87 -17.11 5.26
N ASP A 94 -10.33 -18.27 5.71
CA ASP A 94 -11.26 -18.34 6.83
C ASP A 94 -10.51 -18.15 8.16
N VAL A 95 -10.99 -17.21 8.96
CA VAL A 95 -10.49 -16.90 10.31
C VAL A 95 -11.64 -16.89 11.32
N SER A 96 -12.74 -17.59 11.01
CA SER A 96 -13.94 -17.71 11.84
C SER A 96 -13.72 -18.45 13.16
N MET A 97 -12.60 -19.17 13.29
CA MET A 97 -12.29 -20.02 14.46
C MET A 97 -13.37 -21.08 14.72
N ASN A 98 -13.95 -21.63 13.66
CA ASN A 98 -14.86 -22.78 13.72
C ASN A 98 -14.07 -24.05 14.14
N PRO A 99 -14.53 -24.80 15.16
CA PRO A 99 -13.84 -26.00 15.66
C PRO A 99 -14.09 -27.28 14.83
N ASP A 100 -14.88 -27.24 13.75
CA ASP A 100 -15.17 -28.42 12.94
C ASP A 100 -14.13 -28.62 11.81
N PRO A 101 -13.25 -29.64 11.89
CA PRO A 101 -12.25 -29.92 10.86
C PRO A 101 -12.87 -30.30 9.51
N ASN A 102 -14.07 -30.91 9.49
CA ASN A 102 -14.75 -31.31 8.24
C ASN A 102 -15.20 -30.11 7.42
N THR A 103 -15.44 -28.97 8.08
CA THR A 103 -15.83 -27.73 7.41
C THR A 103 -14.60 -26.89 7.07
N VAL A 104 -13.70 -26.66 8.03
CA VAL A 104 -12.63 -25.67 7.89
C VAL A 104 -11.50 -26.14 6.97
N ILE A 105 -11.05 -27.39 7.11
CA ILE A 105 -9.88 -27.89 6.37
C ILE A 105 -10.20 -27.97 4.86
N PRO A 106 -11.30 -28.61 4.41
CA PRO A 106 -11.64 -28.65 2.99
C PRO A 106 -11.89 -27.27 2.39
N ALA A 107 -12.52 -26.35 3.14
CA ALA A 107 -12.75 -24.99 2.67
C ALA A 107 -11.43 -24.24 2.43
N ALA A 108 -10.45 -24.35 3.34
CA ALA A 108 -9.14 -23.72 3.19
C ALA A 108 -8.34 -24.30 2.00
N VAL A 109 -8.40 -25.61 1.81
CA VAL A 109 -7.77 -26.30 0.66
C VAL A 109 -8.42 -25.84 -0.65
N ASN A 110 -9.74 -25.86 -0.74
CA ASN A 110 -10.49 -25.46 -1.94
C ASN A 110 -10.24 -24.00 -2.30
N LEU A 111 -10.28 -23.10 -1.30
CA LEU A 111 -9.99 -21.69 -1.47
C LEU A 111 -8.61 -21.45 -2.11
N THR A 112 -7.60 -22.18 -1.62
CA THR A 112 -6.22 -22.07 -2.09
C THR A 112 -6.07 -22.66 -3.50
N VAL A 113 -6.56 -23.87 -3.73
CA VAL A 113 -6.45 -24.55 -5.03
C VAL A 113 -7.23 -23.80 -6.12
N ASN A 114 -8.40 -23.25 -5.81
CA ASN A 114 -9.18 -22.47 -6.77
C ASN A 114 -8.44 -21.19 -7.21
N ALA A 115 -7.71 -20.55 -6.31
CA ALA A 115 -6.86 -19.40 -6.65
C ALA A 115 -5.74 -19.80 -7.64
N LEU A 116 -5.10 -20.95 -7.42
CA LEU A 116 -4.06 -21.48 -8.32
C LEU A 116 -4.63 -21.87 -9.69
N LYS A 117 -5.78 -22.55 -9.71
CA LYS A 117 -6.51 -22.90 -10.95
C LYS A 117 -6.89 -21.67 -11.75
N ALA A 118 -7.42 -20.63 -11.10
CA ALA A 118 -7.75 -19.37 -11.77
C ALA A 118 -6.49 -18.71 -12.35
N ALA A 119 -5.42 -18.65 -11.56
CA ALA A 119 -4.15 -18.08 -12.00
C ALA A 119 -3.56 -18.83 -13.21
N SER A 120 -3.63 -20.17 -13.24
CA SER A 120 -3.06 -20.95 -14.33
C SER A 120 -3.80 -20.80 -15.66
N LYS A 121 -5.05 -20.36 -15.64
CA LYS A 121 -5.81 -20.03 -16.86
C LYS A 121 -5.32 -18.76 -17.54
N GLN A 122 -4.47 -17.96 -16.88
CA GLN A 122 -3.97 -16.67 -17.38
C GLN A 122 -2.48 -16.75 -17.70
N PRO A 123 -2.07 -16.87 -18.98
CA PRO A 123 -0.66 -16.90 -19.37
C PRO A 123 0.12 -15.65 -18.96
N SER A 124 -0.58 -14.53 -18.72
CA SER A 124 0.00 -13.28 -18.23
C SER A 124 0.47 -13.36 -16.79
N ILE A 125 -0.13 -14.23 -15.95
CA ILE A 125 0.28 -14.39 -14.55
C ILE A 125 1.61 -15.14 -14.51
N LYS A 126 2.64 -14.46 -14.00
CA LYS A 126 4.00 -15.02 -13.86
C LYS A 126 4.32 -15.44 -12.43
N ARG A 127 3.65 -14.83 -11.45
CA ARG A 127 3.97 -14.99 -10.02
C ARG A 127 2.71 -15.09 -9.19
N VAL A 128 2.68 -16.08 -8.32
CA VAL A 128 1.64 -16.26 -7.30
C VAL A 128 2.31 -16.29 -5.93
N VAL A 129 1.78 -15.52 -4.98
CA VAL A 129 2.21 -15.55 -3.58
C VAL A 129 1.04 -15.99 -2.72
N LEU A 130 1.25 -17.03 -1.92
CA LEU A 130 0.29 -17.51 -0.93
C LEU A 130 0.64 -16.94 0.45
N THR A 131 -0.33 -16.34 1.13
CA THR A 131 -0.20 -16.03 2.55
C THR A 131 -0.57 -17.25 3.38
N SER A 132 0.44 -17.92 3.92
CA SER A 132 0.29 -19.01 4.89
C SER A 132 0.27 -18.46 6.33
N SER A 133 0.78 -19.21 7.30
CA SER A 133 0.80 -18.83 8.73
C SER A 133 1.92 -19.58 9.46
N SER A 134 2.51 -18.99 10.49
CA SER A 134 3.39 -19.69 11.43
C SER A 134 2.74 -20.97 12.00
N SER A 135 1.40 -20.98 12.13
CA SER A 135 0.62 -22.16 12.55
C SER A 135 0.72 -23.36 11.60
N ALA A 136 1.10 -23.14 10.32
CA ALA A 136 1.40 -24.23 9.38
C ALA A 136 2.76 -24.91 9.65
N VAL A 137 3.59 -24.30 10.50
CA VAL A 137 4.94 -24.74 10.84
C VAL A 137 4.97 -25.32 12.25
N LEU A 138 4.46 -24.58 13.24
CA LEU A 138 4.34 -25.04 14.62
C LEU A 138 3.29 -24.25 15.40
N ILE A 139 2.89 -24.81 16.55
CA ILE A 139 2.33 -24.05 17.68
C ILE A 139 3.43 -23.99 18.73
N PRO A 140 3.92 -22.80 19.13
CA PRO A 140 5.03 -22.70 20.07
C PRO A 140 4.60 -23.20 21.45
N LYS A 141 5.49 -23.96 22.09
CA LYS A 141 5.35 -24.43 23.47
C LYS A 141 6.31 -23.62 24.34
N PRO A 142 5.82 -22.83 25.30
CA PRO A 142 6.69 -21.97 26.10
C PRO A 142 7.81 -22.76 26.78
N ASN A 143 9.02 -22.20 26.77
CA ASN A 143 10.24 -22.74 27.36
C ASN A 143 10.73 -24.07 26.75
N GLN A 144 10.17 -24.51 25.62
CA GLN A 144 10.64 -25.69 24.89
C GLN A 144 11.43 -25.26 23.65
N GLU A 145 12.66 -25.77 23.53
CA GLU A 145 13.49 -25.54 22.35
C GLU A 145 13.00 -26.40 21.19
N VAL A 146 12.77 -25.75 20.05
CA VAL A 146 12.39 -26.41 18.79
C VAL A 146 13.15 -25.74 17.66
N VAL A 147 13.84 -26.52 16.83
CA VAL A 147 14.54 -25.99 15.65
C VAL A 147 13.61 -26.07 14.45
N VAL A 148 13.42 -24.94 13.77
CA VAL A 148 12.57 -24.82 12.59
C VAL A 148 13.44 -24.55 11.36
N ASP A 149 13.11 -25.23 10.27
CA ASP A 149 13.68 -25.05 8.93
C ASP A 149 12.58 -24.95 7.85
N GLU A 150 12.98 -24.79 6.58
CA GLU A 150 12.07 -24.64 5.44
C GLU A 150 11.19 -25.87 5.19
N LYS A 151 11.55 -27.03 5.74
CA LYS A 151 10.83 -28.30 5.56
C LYS A 151 9.93 -28.63 6.76
N THR A 152 9.95 -27.80 7.80
CA THR A 152 9.17 -28.02 9.01
C THR A 152 7.68 -27.77 8.74
N TRP A 153 6.84 -28.70 9.18
CA TRP A 153 5.39 -28.67 9.08
C TRP A 153 4.76 -29.01 10.42
N ASN A 154 3.58 -28.44 10.68
CA ASN A 154 2.84 -28.70 11.92
C ASN A 154 1.98 -29.97 11.83
N ASP A 155 2.60 -31.12 11.65
CA ASP A 155 1.90 -32.42 11.61
C ASP A 155 1.13 -32.71 12.89
N SER A 156 1.62 -32.21 14.03
CA SER A 156 0.94 -32.36 15.32
C SER A 156 -0.45 -31.71 15.34
N ALA A 157 -0.61 -30.54 14.72
CA ALA A 157 -1.92 -29.89 14.62
C ALA A 157 -2.85 -30.63 13.67
N VAL A 158 -2.34 -31.18 12.56
CA VAL A 158 -3.14 -32.00 11.64
C VAL A 158 -3.69 -33.22 12.37
N SER A 159 -2.84 -33.99 13.04
CA SER A 159 -3.29 -35.15 13.82
C SER A 159 -4.27 -34.75 14.92
N ALA A 160 -3.98 -33.70 15.69
CA ALA A 160 -4.83 -33.26 16.78
C ALA A 160 -6.19 -32.69 16.31
N ALA A 161 -6.28 -32.12 15.11
CA ALA A 161 -7.56 -31.62 14.58
C ALA A 161 -8.59 -32.75 14.36
N TRP A 162 -8.11 -33.96 14.05
CA TRP A 162 -8.94 -35.14 13.83
C TRP A 162 -9.07 -36.04 15.06
N ASP A 163 -8.34 -35.74 16.14
CA ASP A 163 -8.44 -36.43 17.42
C ASP A 163 -9.65 -35.91 18.21
N GLU A 164 -10.56 -36.82 18.58
CA GLU A 164 -11.74 -36.51 19.40
C GLU A 164 -11.36 -36.16 20.85
N SER A 165 -10.19 -36.61 21.33
CA SER A 165 -9.68 -36.31 22.66
C SER A 165 -9.05 -34.92 22.79
N THR A 166 -8.86 -34.20 21.68
CA THR A 166 -8.33 -32.84 21.69
C THR A 166 -9.21 -31.90 22.53
N PRO A 167 -8.63 -31.19 23.53
CA PRO A 167 -9.38 -30.29 24.40
C PRO A 167 -10.22 -29.25 23.65
N ALA A 168 -11.45 -29.03 24.12
CA ALA A 168 -12.44 -28.21 23.41
C ALA A 168 -12.03 -26.73 23.29
N ASP A 169 -11.30 -26.21 24.27
CA ASP A 169 -10.73 -24.87 24.31
C ASP A 169 -9.60 -24.69 23.27
N ALA A 170 -8.74 -25.70 23.10
CA ALA A 170 -7.66 -25.71 22.10
C ALA A 170 -8.16 -26.04 20.67
N ARG A 171 -9.29 -26.75 20.54
CA ARG A 171 -9.78 -27.31 19.28
C ARG A 171 -9.88 -26.29 18.15
N ARG A 172 -10.40 -25.09 18.44
CA ARG A 172 -10.57 -24.02 17.44
C ARG A 172 -9.25 -23.62 16.80
N TYR A 173 -8.22 -23.40 17.61
CA TYR A 173 -6.91 -22.98 17.11
C TYR A 173 -6.17 -24.13 16.43
N ILE A 174 -6.31 -25.37 16.93
CA ILE A 174 -5.76 -26.57 16.31
C ILE A 174 -6.35 -26.81 14.92
N VAL A 175 -7.66 -26.70 14.77
CA VAL A 175 -8.34 -26.85 13.47
C VAL A 175 -7.92 -25.75 12.49
N TYR A 176 -7.79 -24.50 12.96
CA TYR A 176 -7.21 -23.42 12.17
C TYR A 176 -5.77 -23.75 11.73
N ALA A 177 -4.91 -24.19 12.64
CA ALA A 177 -3.53 -24.55 12.33
C ALA A 177 -3.45 -25.69 11.30
N ALA A 178 -4.23 -26.77 11.49
CA ALA A 178 -4.33 -27.87 10.53
C ALA A 178 -4.80 -27.40 9.14
N SER A 179 -5.78 -26.49 9.09
CA SER A 179 -6.26 -25.94 7.81
C SER A 179 -5.16 -25.18 7.05
N LYS A 180 -4.27 -24.48 7.77
CA LYS A 180 -3.13 -23.78 7.17
C LYS A 180 -2.06 -24.75 6.66
N VAL A 181 -1.80 -25.83 7.40
CA VAL A 181 -0.90 -26.91 6.95
C VAL A 181 -1.42 -27.52 5.65
N GLU A 182 -2.66 -27.99 5.66
CA GLU A 182 -3.24 -28.71 4.52
C GLU A 182 -3.44 -27.81 3.29
N ALA A 183 -3.83 -26.55 3.48
CA ALA A 183 -3.96 -25.59 2.38
C ALA A 183 -2.61 -25.30 1.70
N GLU A 184 -1.54 -25.08 2.47
CA GLU A 184 -0.22 -24.82 1.90
C GLU A 184 0.37 -26.09 1.25
N ARG A 185 0.21 -27.27 1.87
CA ARG A 185 0.58 -28.55 1.25
C ARG A 185 -0.14 -28.79 -0.07
N ALA A 186 -1.45 -28.53 -0.10
CA ALA A 186 -2.24 -28.65 -1.32
C ALA A 186 -1.75 -27.70 -2.40
N ALA A 187 -1.34 -26.47 -2.05
CA ALA A 187 -0.78 -25.52 -3.00
C ALA A 187 0.50 -26.04 -3.66
N TRP A 188 1.47 -26.49 -2.85
CA TRP A 188 2.74 -27.03 -3.34
C TRP A 188 2.52 -28.29 -4.18
N LYS A 189 1.70 -29.23 -3.70
CA LYS A 189 1.34 -30.45 -4.43
C LYS A 189 0.67 -30.14 -5.77
N TRP A 190 -0.22 -29.14 -5.79
CA TRP A 190 -0.93 -28.75 -7.00
C TRP A 190 0.04 -28.19 -8.06
N VAL A 191 0.98 -27.31 -7.67
CA VAL A 191 1.98 -26.75 -8.58
C VAL A 191 2.93 -27.83 -9.10
N GLU A 192 3.38 -28.75 -8.24
CA GLU A 192 4.21 -29.88 -8.64
C GLU A 192 3.52 -30.77 -9.69
N THR A 193 2.22 -31.03 -9.49
CA THR A 193 1.42 -31.91 -10.36
C THR A 193 1.09 -31.24 -11.69
N HIS A 194 0.67 -29.97 -11.69
CA HIS A 194 0.11 -29.29 -12.86
C HIS A 194 1.13 -28.46 -13.65
N LYS A 195 2.28 -28.15 -13.03
CA LYS A 195 3.39 -27.39 -13.64
C LYS A 195 2.89 -26.11 -14.35
N PRO A 196 2.18 -25.21 -13.63
CA PRO A 196 1.63 -24.00 -14.23
C PRO A 196 2.74 -23.06 -14.75
N GLY A 197 2.39 -22.14 -15.64
CA GLY A 197 3.32 -21.15 -16.20
C GLY A 197 3.77 -20.04 -15.23
N PHE A 198 3.41 -20.13 -13.95
CA PHE A 198 3.79 -19.18 -12.90
C PHE A 198 4.66 -19.84 -11.83
N VAL A 199 5.36 -19.01 -11.07
CA VAL A 199 6.10 -19.44 -9.87
C VAL A 199 5.25 -19.17 -8.64
N LEU A 200 5.14 -20.16 -7.77
CA LEU A 200 4.50 -20.03 -6.45
C LEU A 200 5.55 -19.73 -5.38
N ASN A 201 5.31 -18.74 -4.54
CA ASN A 201 6.03 -18.54 -3.28
C ASN A 201 5.00 -18.52 -2.14
N ALA A 202 5.40 -18.91 -0.93
CA ALA A 202 4.58 -18.76 0.27
C ALA A 202 5.25 -17.79 1.25
N VAL A 203 4.48 -16.87 1.84
CA VAL A 203 4.93 -16.07 2.99
C VAL A 203 4.25 -16.61 4.24
N ILE A 204 5.05 -16.86 5.27
CA ILE A 204 4.66 -17.49 6.53
C ILE A 204 4.82 -16.44 7.63
N PRO A 205 3.80 -15.59 7.85
CA PRO A 205 3.82 -14.62 8.92
C PRO A 205 3.58 -15.24 10.29
N ASN A 206 4.25 -14.70 11.31
CA ASN A 206 3.87 -14.87 12.70
C ASN A 206 2.93 -13.73 13.17
N PHE A 207 2.85 -13.44 14.47
CA PHE A 207 1.96 -12.44 15.03
C PHE A 207 2.18 -11.07 14.40
N ASN A 208 1.20 -10.58 13.63
CA ASN A 208 1.31 -9.29 12.95
C ASN A 208 0.96 -8.14 13.90
N SER A 209 1.94 -7.30 14.21
CA SER A 209 1.78 -6.00 14.87
C SER A 209 1.90 -4.85 13.86
N GLY A 210 1.69 -3.61 14.27
CA GLY A 210 1.83 -2.45 13.37
C GLY A 210 0.54 -1.68 13.09
N PRO A 211 0.60 -0.66 12.22
CA PRO A 211 -0.48 0.31 12.05
C PRO A 211 -1.71 -0.27 11.35
N ILE A 212 -2.90 0.14 11.80
CA ILE A 212 -4.18 -0.21 11.17
C ILE A 212 -4.60 0.93 10.24
N LEU A 213 -4.66 0.68 8.94
CA LEU A 213 -4.77 1.73 7.92
C LEU A 213 -6.12 2.46 7.88
N HIS A 214 -7.18 1.84 8.36
CA HIS A 214 -8.53 2.40 8.33
C HIS A 214 -9.37 1.84 9.49
N PRO A 215 -10.28 2.62 10.11
CA PRO A 215 -11.11 2.15 11.23
C PRO A 215 -11.99 0.93 10.93
N GLU A 216 -12.38 0.73 9.66
CA GLU A 216 -13.15 -0.44 9.20
C GLU A 216 -12.32 -1.74 9.10
N ILE A 217 -10.99 -1.65 9.29
CA ILE A 217 -10.10 -2.80 9.32
C ILE A 217 -9.91 -3.18 10.79
N GLY A 218 -10.39 -4.37 11.17
CA GLY A 218 -10.35 -4.83 12.57
C GLY A 218 -8.94 -5.04 13.16
N GLY A 219 -7.89 -4.96 12.36
CA GLY A 219 -6.49 -5.09 12.80
C GLY A 219 -6.03 -6.51 13.13
N SER A 220 -6.94 -7.50 13.15
CA SER A 220 -6.63 -8.91 13.40
C SER A 220 -5.82 -9.08 14.70
N THR A 221 -4.63 -9.68 14.65
CA THR A 221 -3.70 -9.87 15.77
C THR A 221 -3.36 -8.56 16.49
N MET A 222 -3.07 -7.48 15.78
CA MET A 222 -2.88 -6.17 16.42
C MET A 222 -4.17 -5.67 17.09
N GLY A 223 -5.34 -5.97 16.52
CA GLY A 223 -6.64 -5.68 17.12
C GLY A 223 -6.82 -6.38 18.47
N TRP A 224 -6.44 -7.65 18.56
CA TRP A 224 -6.43 -8.40 19.82
C TRP A 224 -5.45 -7.82 20.83
N ALA A 225 -4.22 -7.46 20.42
CA ALA A 225 -3.29 -6.77 21.30
C ALA A 225 -3.88 -5.45 21.82
N ARG A 226 -4.52 -4.63 20.97
CA ARG A 226 -5.15 -3.36 21.39
C ARG A 226 -6.28 -3.54 22.40
N ASN A 227 -6.91 -4.71 22.50
CA ASN A 227 -7.93 -4.96 23.52
C ASN A 227 -7.36 -4.98 24.94
N LEU A 228 -6.04 -5.23 25.11
CA LEU A 228 -5.36 -5.05 26.40
C LEU A 228 -5.47 -3.60 26.91
N LEU A 229 -5.48 -2.60 26.02
CA LEU A 229 -5.69 -1.20 26.40
C LEU A 229 -7.10 -0.93 26.94
N LYS A 230 -8.04 -1.85 26.72
CA LYS A 230 -9.41 -1.80 27.22
C LYS A 230 -9.62 -2.71 28.44
N GLY A 231 -8.58 -3.44 28.89
CA GLY A 231 -8.66 -4.40 29.99
C GLY A 231 -9.09 -5.81 29.60
N ASP A 232 -9.21 -6.11 28.31
CA ASP A 232 -9.50 -7.45 27.83
C ASP A 232 -8.19 -8.23 27.58
N ALA A 233 -7.97 -9.24 28.42
CA ALA A 233 -6.78 -10.10 28.44
C ALA A 233 -6.97 -11.44 27.72
N SER A 234 -8.10 -11.67 27.04
CA SER A 234 -8.40 -12.96 26.38
C SER A 234 -7.33 -13.41 25.37
N VAL A 235 -6.61 -12.47 24.76
CA VAL A 235 -5.52 -12.76 23.82
C VAL A 235 -4.37 -13.53 24.48
N ILE A 236 -4.15 -13.33 25.78
CA ILE A 236 -3.08 -13.97 26.55
C ILE A 236 -3.36 -15.47 26.70
N GLU A 237 -4.62 -15.84 26.92
CA GLU A 237 -5.05 -17.23 27.03
C GLU A 237 -5.06 -17.92 25.67
N LEU A 238 -5.40 -17.18 24.61
CA LEU A 238 -5.52 -17.70 23.26
C LEU A 238 -4.16 -17.99 22.61
N LEU A 239 -3.16 -17.14 22.86
CA LEU A 239 -1.91 -17.14 22.11
C LEU A 239 -0.71 -17.23 23.06
N PRO A 240 0.08 -18.31 23.00
CA PRO A 240 1.31 -18.39 23.79
C PRO A 240 2.36 -17.36 23.30
N PRO A 241 3.40 -17.09 24.13
CA PRO A 241 4.61 -16.40 23.70
C PRO A 241 5.15 -16.95 22.38
N GLN A 242 5.47 -16.04 21.46
CA GLN A 242 5.85 -16.38 20.09
C GLN A 242 6.65 -15.25 19.42
N TYR A 243 7.02 -15.40 18.16
CA TYR A 243 7.56 -14.31 17.35
C TYR A 243 6.48 -13.29 16.95
N TYR A 244 6.86 -12.04 16.71
CA TYR A 244 6.02 -11.08 15.98
C TYR A 244 6.63 -10.76 14.62
N VAL A 245 5.89 -10.01 13.81
CA VAL A 245 6.38 -9.30 12.63
C VAL A 245 5.58 -8.01 12.45
N ASP A 246 6.22 -6.90 12.11
CA ASP A 246 5.48 -5.71 11.70
C ASP A 246 4.76 -5.97 10.38
N VAL A 247 3.49 -5.61 10.30
CA VAL A 247 2.64 -5.83 9.13
C VAL A 247 3.19 -5.15 7.86
N ARG A 248 3.96 -4.06 8.00
CA ARG A 248 4.63 -3.39 6.88
C ARG A 248 5.78 -4.24 6.35
N ASP A 249 6.56 -4.86 7.23
CA ASP A 249 7.63 -5.79 6.84
C ASP A 249 7.06 -7.05 6.21
N ASN A 250 5.98 -7.58 6.78
CA ASN A 250 5.26 -8.71 6.21
C ASN A 250 4.73 -8.38 4.80
N ALA A 251 4.13 -7.20 4.61
CA ALA A 251 3.66 -6.76 3.30
C ALA A 251 4.81 -6.59 2.29
N ARG A 252 5.94 -6.02 2.71
CA ARG A 252 7.16 -5.95 1.90
C ARG A 252 7.62 -7.33 1.46
N LEU A 253 7.64 -8.32 2.36
CA LEU A 253 8.01 -9.69 2.02
C LEU A 253 7.08 -10.29 0.96
N HIS A 254 5.76 -10.11 1.07
CA HIS A 254 4.82 -10.56 0.04
C HIS A 254 5.11 -9.92 -1.33
N VAL A 255 5.37 -8.61 -1.35
CA VAL A 255 5.67 -7.88 -2.58
C VAL A 255 7.03 -8.28 -3.17
N ALA A 256 8.06 -8.48 -2.35
CA ALA A 256 9.35 -8.99 -2.81
C ALA A 256 9.22 -10.42 -3.35
N SER A 257 8.52 -11.31 -2.66
CA SER A 257 8.24 -12.67 -3.13
C SER A 257 7.45 -12.69 -4.45
N LEU A 258 6.66 -11.66 -4.72
CA LEU A 258 5.99 -11.48 -5.99
C LEU A 258 6.96 -10.96 -7.07
N LEU A 259 7.78 -9.96 -6.77
CA LEU A 259 8.50 -9.17 -7.78
C LEU A 259 9.97 -9.55 -7.98
N ASP A 260 10.67 -10.12 -7.00
CA ASP A 260 12.10 -10.44 -7.13
C ASP A 260 12.30 -11.70 -7.98
N LYS A 261 13.07 -11.60 -9.07
CA LYS A 261 13.40 -12.71 -9.98
C LYS A 261 14.16 -13.84 -9.29
N ASN A 262 14.85 -13.55 -8.20
CA ASN A 262 15.68 -14.51 -7.48
C ASN A 262 14.92 -15.33 -6.43
N ILE A 263 13.66 -14.99 -6.14
CA ILE A 263 12.82 -15.74 -5.20
C ILE A 263 11.94 -16.71 -5.99
N GLN A 264 12.23 -18.00 -5.86
CA GLN A 264 11.68 -19.05 -6.72
C GLN A 264 11.30 -20.28 -5.89
N SER A 265 10.00 -20.56 -5.78
CA SER A 265 9.48 -21.74 -5.05
C SER A 265 9.93 -21.80 -3.58
N GLU A 266 9.90 -20.66 -2.89
CA GLU A 266 10.37 -20.52 -1.51
C GLU A 266 9.21 -20.39 -0.50
N ARG A 267 9.44 -20.91 0.71
CA ARG A 267 8.69 -20.60 1.94
C ARG A 267 9.44 -19.50 2.70
N ILE A 268 8.87 -18.30 2.78
CA ILE A 268 9.50 -17.11 3.39
C ILE A 268 8.96 -16.87 4.79
N PHE A 269 9.82 -17.03 5.80
CA PHE A 269 9.43 -17.00 7.22
C PHE A 269 9.53 -15.58 7.78
N ALA A 270 8.39 -14.90 7.87
CA ALA A 270 8.28 -13.55 8.41
C ALA A 270 8.14 -13.59 9.95
N PHE A 271 9.27 -13.84 10.62
CA PHE A 271 9.44 -13.98 12.07
C PHE A 271 10.51 -12.97 12.50
N ALA A 272 10.14 -11.83 13.09
CA ALA A 272 11.05 -10.74 13.42
C ALA A 272 11.84 -10.99 14.71
N HIS A 273 11.18 -10.98 15.87
CA HIS A 273 11.77 -11.31 17.16
C HIS A 273 10.70 -11.92 18.07
N GLU A 274 11.12 -12.63 19.11
CA GLU A 274 10.27 -13.21 20.14
C GLU A 274 9.69 -12.13 21.05
N PHE A 275 8.46 -12.36 21.54
CA PHE A 275 7.85 -11.57 22.60
C PHE A 275 7.02 -12.47 23.52
N ASN A 276 6.73 -11.99 24.72
CA ASN A 276 5.65 -12.50 25.55
C ASN A 276 4.68 -11.38 25.96
N TRP A 277 3.52 -11.71 26.51
CA TRP A 277 2.51 -10.70 26.85
C TRP A 277 2.96 -9.75 27.95
N THR A 278 3.84 -10.20 28.83
CA THR A 278 4.51 -9.35 29.83
C THR A 278 5.28 -8.22 29.15
N ASP A 279 6.06 -8.51 28.11
CA ASP A 279 6.79 -7.51 27.32
C ASP A 279 5.82 -6.47 26.72
N ILE A 280 4.67 -6.91 26.19
CA ILE A 280 3.64 -6.03 25.58
C ILE A 280 2.90 -5.18 26.62
N ILE A 281 2.52 -5.76 27.76
CA ILE A 281 1.83 -5.06 28.84
C ILE A 281 2.72 -3.95 29.40
N GLN A 282 4.00 -4.25 29.65
CA GLN A 282 4.97 -3.27 30.11
C GLN A 282 5.17 -2.16 29.08
N LEU A 283 5.28 -2.51 27.79
CA LEU A 283 5.36 -1.55 26.70
C LEU A 283 4.11 -0.65 26.63
N PHE A 284 2.91 -1.21 26.76
CA PHE A 284 1.67 -0.44 26.74
C PHE A 284 1.56 0.49 27.95
N ARG A 285 2.02 0.06 29.14
CA ARG A 285 2.10 0.92 30.33
C ARG A 285 3.08 2.08 30.12
N LYS A 286 4.22 1.83 29.48
CA LYS A 286 5.18 2.87 29.08
C LYS A 286 4.56 3.87 28.10
N LEU A 287 3.85 3.39 27.07
CA LEU A 287 3.25 4.22 26.02
C LEU A 287 1.95 4.91 26.44
N ARG A 288 1.25 4.38 27.46
CA ARG A 288 -0.03 4.88 27.98
C ARG A 288 -0.03 4.86 29.52
N PRO A 289 0.83 5.66 30.18
CA PRO A 289 1.04 5.59 31.64
C PRO A 289 -0.20 5.95 32.46
N HIS A 290 -1.16 6.68 31.88
CA HIS A 290 -2.40 7.06 32.55
C HIS A 290 -3.55 6.05 32.33
N ASN A 291 -3.34 4.98 31.56
CA ASN A 291 -4.39 4.00 31.30
C ASN A 291 -4.40 2.89 32.36
N THR A 292 -5.24 3.07 33.38
CA THR A 292 -5.40 2.14 34.50
C THR A 292 -6.13 0.83 34.14
N ARG A 293 -6.63 0.69 32.90
CA ARG A 293 -7.33 -0.52 32.45
C ARG A 293 -6.40 -1.62 31.96
N ILE A 294 -5.13 -1.32 31.72
CA ILE A 294 -4.18 -2.31 31.20
C ILE A 294 -4.01 -3.42 32.25
N PRO A 295 -4.26 -4.71 31.90
CA PRO A 295 -4.23 -5.80 32.86
C PRO A 295 -2.83 -6.01 33.44
N GLU A 296 -2.76 -6.77 34.55
CA GLU A 296 -1.48 -7.23 35.08
C GLU A 296 -0.84 -8.28 34.17
N PRO A 297 0.50 -8.34 34.10
CA PRO A 297 1.19 -9.39 33.36
C PRO A 297 0.91 -10.77 33.99
N PRO A 298 0.88 -11.84 33.18
CA PRO A 298 0.67 -13.19 33.71
C PRO A 298 1.80 -13.60 34.66
N ALA A 299 1.45 -14.26 35.76
CA ALA A 299 2.45 -14.79 36.68
C ALA A 299 3.23 -15.93 36.00
N ASN A 300 4.56 -15.85 36.01
CA ASN A 300 5.48 -16.86 35.48
C ASN A 300 5.31 -17.18 33.98
N GLU A 301 5.01 -16.16 33.16
CA GLU A 301 4.91 -16.35 31.72
C GLU A 301 6.24 -16.82 31.10
N GLY A 302 6.19 -17.92 30.34
CA GLY A 302 7.36 -18.45 29.63
C GLY A 302 7.81 -17.58 28.46
N ARG A 303 8.81 -18.07 27.71
CA ARG A 303 9.26 -17.48 26.45
C ARG A 303 9.24 -18.50 25.33
N ASP A 304 9.06 -18.02 24.10
CA ASP A 304 9.37 -18.83 22.92
C ASP A 304 10.89 -19.10 22.90
N ARG A 305 11.28 -20.37 22.76
CA ARG A 305 12.67 -20.82 22.66
C ARG A 305 12.94 -21.51 21.32
N SER A 306 12.00 -21.40 20.37
CA SER A 306 12.20 -21.93 19.03
C SER A 306 13.30 -21.17 18.29
N VAL A 307 14.06 -21.89 17.46
CA VAL A 307 15.12 -21.35 16.62
C VAL A 307 14.66 -21.45 15.17
N VAL A 308 14.16 -20.33 14.63
CA VAL A 308 13.65 -20.26 13.25
C VAL A 308 14.77 -19.91 12.29
N LYS A 309 15.51 -20.92 11.80
CA LYS A 309 16.65 -20.73 10.89
C LYS A 309 16.29 -19.93 9.62
N PRO A 310 15.16 -20.19 8.94
CA PRO A 310 14.83 -19.53 7.68
C PRO A 310 14.48 -18.05 7.82
N ARG A 311 14.29 -17.52 9.04
CA ARG A 311 13.99 -16.09 9.25
C ARG A 311 15.08 -15.18 8.67
N LYS A 312 16.34 -15.65 8.64
CA LYS A 312 17.48 -14.94 8.04
C LYS A 312 17.30 -14.69 6.54
N ARG A 313 16.61 -15.59 5.83
CA ARG A 313 16.28 -15.40 4.41
C ARG A 313 15.31 -14.23 4.23
N ALA A 314 14.31 -14.10 5.10
CA ALA A 314 13.38 -12.97 5.07
C ALA A 314 14.08 -11.63 5.39
N GLU A 315 14.99 -11.61 6.37
CA GLU A 315 15.85 -10.43 6.63
C GLU A 315 16.67 -10.02 5.41
N GLN A 316 17.28 -10.99 4.73
CA GLN A 316 18.06 -10.74 3.53
C GLN A 316 17.19 -10.13 2.42
N ILE A 317 15.97 -10.64 2.23
CA ILE A 317 15.02 -10.13 1.23
C ILE A 317 14.63 -8.68 1.53
N LEU A 318 14.32 -8.35 2.79
CA LEU A 318 14.02 -6.96 3.19
C LEU A 318 15.20 -6.03 2.89
N ARG A 319 16.42 -6.48 3.20
CA ARG A 319 17.64 -5.71 2.92
C ARG A 319 17.90 -5.54 1.43
N SER A 320 17.88 -6.62 0.66
CA SER A 320 18.23 -6.57 -0.76
C SER A 320 17.17 -5.88 -1.62
N PHE A 321 15.88 -6.06 -1.31
CA PHE A 321 14.78 -5.58 -2.12
C PHE A 321 14.23 -4.22 -1.68
N PHE A 322 14.23 -3.93 -0.37
CA PHE A 322 13.72 -2.66 0.16
C PHE A 322 14.79 -1.77 0.80
N GLY A 323 16.05 -2.21 0.87
CA GLY A 323 17.12 -1.46 1.54
C GLY A 323 16.92 -1.37 3.06
N GLN A 324 16.13 -2.28 3.63
CA GLN A 324 15.81 -2.27 5.06
C GLN A 324 16.81 -3.14 5.82
N GLU A 325 17.68 -2.51 6.61
CA GLU A 325 18.80 -3.19 7.27
C GLU A 325 18.38 -4.21 8.34
N ALA A 326 17.26 -3.97 9.02
CA ALA A 326 16.76 -4.83 10.10
C ALA A 326 15.23 -4.84 10.14
N TRP A 327 14.66 -5.79 10.86
CA TRP A 327 13.23 -5.77 11.18
C TRP A 327 12.84 -4.47 11.89
N THR A 328 11.60 -4.06 11.68
CA THR A 328 10.96 -3.06 12.53
C THR A 328 10.94 -3.55 13.97
N GLY A 329 11.39 -2.71 14.91
CA GLY A 329 11.48 -3.06 16.32
C GLY A 329 10.12 -3.20 17.01
N LEU A 330 10.10 -3.91 18.16
CA LEU A 330 8.88 -4.25 18.89
C LEU A 330 8.11 -3.00 19.33
N GLU A 331 8.81 -2.07 19.98
CA GLU A 331 8.23 -0.81 20.45
C GLU A 331 7.67 0.02 19.28
N GLU A 332 8.43 0.20 18.20
CA GLU A 332 7.98 0.94 17.01
C GLU A 332 6.72 0.30 16.40
N SER A 333 6.72 -1.03 16.25
CA SER A 333 5.61 -1.75 15.64
C SER A 333 4.33 -1.64 16.47
N PHE A 334 4.42 -1.89 17.77
CA PHE A 334 3.26 -1.82 18.65
C PHE A 334 2.79 -0.39 18.87
N GLU A 335 3.69 0.59 19.02
CA GLU A 335 3.33 2.01 19.09
C GLU A 335 2.52 2.44 17.86
N ALA A 336 3.03 2.13 16.65
CA ALA A 336 2.31 2.44 15.41
C ALA A 336 0.93 1.75 15.35
N GLY A 337 0.80 0.55 15.91
CA GLY A 337 -0.47 -0.15 16.01
C GLY A 337 -1.46 0.44 17.02
N ILE A 338 -0.98 1.02 18.12
CA ILE A 338 -1.82 1.75 19.08
C ILE A 338 -2.33 3.04 18.45
N GLU A 339 -1.44 3.84 17.84
CA GLU A 339 -1.78 5.10 17.18
C GLU A 339 -2.75 4.87 16.01
N GLY A 340 -2.54 3.80 15.25
CA GLY A 340 -3.40 3.39 14.15
C GLY A 340 -3.66 4.51 13.13
N TYR A 341 -4.85 4.51 12.56
CA TYR A 341 -5.32 5.48 11.57
C TYR A 341 -5.23 6.95 12.00
N TYR A 342 -5.17 7.25 13.31
CA TYR A 342 -5.11 8.63 13.80
C TYR A 342 -3.81 9.35 13.41
N SER A 343 -2.67 8.64 13.33
CA SER A 343 -1.40 9.28 12.95
C SER A 343 -1.38 9.72 11.48
N ILE A 344 -1.95 8.91 10.58
CA ILE A 344 -1.99 9.16 9.13
C ILE A 344 -2.89 10.36 8.80
N TYR A 345 -4.07 10.43 9.42
CA TYR A 345 -4.98 11.55 9.23
C TYR A 345 -4.42 12.85 9.84
N LEU A 346 -3.82 12.81 11.03
CA LEU A 346 -3.25 14.01 11.67
C LEU A 346 -1.99 14.52 10.97
N HIS A 347 -1.15 13.66 10.41
CA HIS A 347 0.00 14.09 9.61
C HIS A 347 -0.45 14.66 8.26
N GLY A 348 -1.41 14.01 7.59
CA GLY A 348 -2.02 14.50 6.36
C GLY A 348 -2.75 15.84 6.53
N GLU A 349 -3.45 16.05 7.65
CA GLU A 349 -4.06 17.34 7.99
C GLU A 349 -3.03 18.40 8.35
N LYS A 350 -2.00 18.08 9.13
CA LYS A 350 -0.92 19.04 9.44
C LYS A 350 -0.18 19.47 8.17
N GLU A 351 0.03 18.56 7.22
CA GLU A 351 0.60 18.90 5.91
C GLU A 351 -0.37 19.69 5.03
N ARG A 352 -1.66 19.34 4.98
CA ARG A 352 -2.71 20.13 4.29
C ARG A 352 -2.77 21.55 4.85
N GLN A 353 -2.85 21.71 6.17
CA GLN A 353 -2.87 23.00 6.84
C GLN A 353 -1.58 23.81 6.61
N LYS A 354 -0.40 23.16 6.58
CA LYS A 354 0.86 23.81 6.20
C LYS A 354 0.83 24.29 4.74
N ASN A 355 0.33 23.47 3.82
CA ASN A 355 0.25 23.79 2.40
C ASN A 355 -0.79 24.87 2.09
N ASP A 356 -1.94 24.87 2.76
CA ASP A 356 -2.97 25.90 2.64
C ASP A 356 -2.53 27.22 3.25
N LYS A 357 -1.82 27.19 4.40
CA LYS A 357 -1.15 28.38 4.95
C LYS A 357 -0.11 28.94 3.96
N LYS A 358 0.70 28.10 3.32
CA LYS A 358 1.67 28.52 2.28
C LYS A 358 0.97 29.13 1.05
N LYS A 359 -0.12 28.53 0.56
CA LYS A 359 -0.91 29.05 -0.57
C LYS A 359 -1.58 30.38 -0.23
N SER A 360 -2.18 30.50 0.96
CA SER A 360 -2.79 31.73 1.46
C SER A 360 -1.77 32.86 1.59
N LYS A 361 -0.57 32.57 2.11
CA LYS A 361 0.53 33.54 2.21
C LYS A 361 1.00 34.03 0.83
N LYS A 362 1.23 33.12 -0.13
CA LYS A 362 1.56 33.49 -1.53
C LYS A 362 0.46 34.32 -2.21
N SER A 363 -0.81 34.01 -1.95
CA SER A 363 -1.95 34.78 -2.48
C SER A 363 -2.01 36.20 -1.91
N LYS A 364 -1.80 36.35 -0.59
CA LYS A 364 -1.73 37.67 0.08
C LYS A 364 -0.54 38.50 -0.42
N GLU A 365 0.63 37.90 -0.62
CA GLU A 365 1.80 38.57 -1.19
C GLU A 365 1.57 39.04 -2.63
N ARG A 366 0.96 38.21 -3.49
CA ARG A 366 0.57 38.60 -4.86
C ARG A 366 -0.44 39.75 -4.87
N LYS A 367 -1.43 39.74 -3.97
CA LYS A 367 -2.40 40.84 -3.84
C LYS A 367 -1.74 42.14 -3.35
N LYS A 368 -0.80 42.07 -2.41
CA LYS A 368 0.00 43.23 -1.96
C LYS A 368 0.86 43.79 -3.10
N GLY A 369 1.53 42.94 -3.87
CA GLY A 369 2.32 43.34 -5.04
C GLY A 369 1.49 44.03 -6.12
N ARG A 370 0.28 43.52 -6.42
CA ARG A 370 -0.66 44.17 -7.35
C ARG A 370 -1.14 45.54 -6.85
N LYS A 371 -1.47 45.68 -5.56
CA LYS A 371 -1.86 46.97 -4.97
C LYS A 371 -0.72 48.00 -5.01
N ALA A 372 0.51 47.58 -4.73
CA ALA A 372 1.68 48.45 -4.81
C ALA A 372 1.94 48.92 -6.26
N LYS A 373 1.87 48.01 -7.25
CA LYS A 373 1.97 48.37 -8.67
C LYS A 373 0.89 49.38 -9.11
N HIS A 374 -0.35 49.17 -8.69
CA HIS A 374 -1.45 50.06 -9.05
C HIS A 374 -1.30 51.47 -8.43
N SER A 375 -0.81 51.54 -7.18
CA SER A 375 -0.48 52.81 -6.53
C SER A 375 0.67 53.55 -7.23
N PHE A 376 1.71 52.82 -7.64
CA PHE A 376 2.85 53.38 -8.39
C PHE A 376 2.42 53.88 -9.78
N CYS A 377 1.62 53.11 -10.53
CA CYS A 377 1.02 53.52 -11.80
C CYS A 377 0.24 54.85 -11.65
N LYS A 378 -0.62 54.96 -10.63
CA LYS A 378 -1.41 56.18 -10.39
C LYS A 378 -0.56 57.40 -10.03
N LYS A 379 0.53 57.22 -9.29
CA LYS A 379 1.48 58.31 -9.01
C LYS A 379 2.18 58.78 -10.29
N LYS A 380 2.70 57.85 -11.11
CA LYS A 380 3.34 58.18 -12.39
C LYS A 380 2.39 58.86 -13.38
N ALA A 381 1.14 58.40 -13.48
CA ALA A 381 0.15 59.02 -14.36
C ALA A 381 -0.14 60.48 -13.98
N LYS A 382 -0.29 60.77 -12.67
CA LYS A 382 -0.46 62.15 -12.18
C LYS A 382 0.77 63.05 -12.38
N GLU A 383 1.95 62.47 -12.37
CA GLU A 383 3.22 63.18 -12.61
C GLU A 383 3.39 63.54 -14.09
N ILE A 384 2.93 62.65 -14.99
CA ILE A 384 2.90 62.89 -16.45
C ILE A 384 1.83 63.94 -16.81
N GLU A 385 0.65 63.91 -16.18
CA GLU A 385 -0.39 64.94 -16.37
C GLU A 385 0.08 66.33 -15.93
N LYS A 386 0.89 66.43 -14.87
CA LYS A 386 1.40 67.72 -14.37
C LYS A 386 2.46 68.37 -15.25
N ASN A 387 3.18 67.57 -16.07
CA ASN A 387 4.30 68.04 -16.88
C ASN A 387 3.98 68.11 -18.39
N SER A 388 2.73 67.87 -18.79
CA SER A 388 2.29 67.95 -20.19
C SER A 388 1.83 69.36 -20.54
N THR A 389 2.49 70.00 -21.52
CA THR A 389 2.11 71.30 -22.11
C THR A 389 1.38 71.17 -23.45
N ILE A 390 0.79 70.00 -23.75
CA ILE A 390 0.07 69.74 -25.01
C ILE A 390 -1.41 69.43 -24.72
N PRO A 391 -2.38 70.15 -25.30
CA PRO A 391 -3.80 69.81 -25.20
C PRO A 391 -4.14 68.72 -26.22
N ASN A 392 -4.69 67.57 -25.81
CA ASN A 392 -5.28 66.60 -26.75
C ASN A 392 -6.34 65.69 -26.09
N PRO A 393 -7.50 65.39 -26.74
CA PRO A 393 -8.61 64.64 -26.16
C PRO A 393 -8.60 63.14 -26.53
N PHE A 394 -7.45 62.48 -26.57
CA PHE A 394 -7.36 61.02 -26.75
C PHE A 394 -6.13 60.43 -26.01
N LEU A 395 -6.31 60.07 -24.74
CA LEU A 395 -5.41 59.17 -24.03
C LEU A 395 -6.13 57.82 -23.82
N PRO A 396 -5.63 56.69 -24.34
CA PRO A 396 -6.13 55.39 -23.93
C PRO A 396 -5.77 55.18 -22.45
N SER A 397 -6.74 54.78 -21.64
CA SER A 397 -6.53 54.44 -20.23
C SER A 397 -5.40 53.40 -20.12
N LEU A 398 -4.31 53.75 -19.43
CA LEU A 398 -3.19 52.84 -19.14
C LEU A 398 -3.70 51.55 -18.46
N ASP A 399 -3.74 50.44 -19.20
CA ASP A 399 -3.99 49.12 -18.63
C ASP A 399 -2.70 48.58 -17.97
N CYS A 400 -2.60 48.77 -16.65
CA CYS A 400 -1.47 48.26 -15.85
C CYS A 400 -1.45 46.72 -15.71
N SER A 401 -2.33 45.98 -16.39
CA SER A 401 -2.32 44.50 -16.41
C SER A 401 -1.18 43.91 -17.25
N LEU A 402 -0.59 44.69 -18.17
CA LEU A 402 0.42 44.24 -19.15
C LEU A 402 1.88 44.37 -18.68
N LEU A 403 2.16 44.83 -17.46
CA LEU A 403 3.54 44.99 -16.96
C LEU A 403 4.08 43.73 -16.25
N PRO A 404 5.22 43.14 -16.69
CA PRO A 404 5.77 41.91 -16.12
C PRO A 404 6.13 42.04 -14.63
N ALA A 405 6.08 40.91 -13.92
CA ALA A 405 6.32 40.84 -12.48
C ALA A 405 7.83 40.94 -12.16
N VAL A 406 8.29 42.10 -11.72
CA VAL A 406 9.63 42.22 -11.11
C VAL A 406 9.57 41.58 -9.71
N SER A 407 10.33 40.51 -9.49
CA SER A 407 10.49 39.89 -8.18
C SER A 407 11.81 40.33 -7.54
N ARG A 408 11.66 41.08 -6.43
CA ARG A 408 12.66 41.47 -5.40
C ARG A 408 13.67 42.59 -5.77
N PRO A 409 13.91 43.55 -4.86
CA PRO A 409 15.11 44.40 -4.92
C PRO A 409 16.31 43.58 -4.45
N VAL A 410 17.37 43.53 -5.27
CA VAL A 410 18.70 43.15 -4.82
C VAL A 410 19.32 44.40 -4.19
N THR A 411 19.57 44.38 -2.89
CA THR A 411 20.51 45.32 -2.27
C THR A 411 21.92 44.87 -2.61
N VAL A 412 22.58 45.60 -3.51
CA VAL A 412 24.05 45.64 -3.60
C VAL A 412 24.43 47.03 -3.11
N GLN A 413 25.10 47.11 -1.96
CA GLN A 413 25.94 48.25 -1.62
C GLN A 413 27.32 47.95 -2.21
N ASP A 414 27.74 48.79 -3.16
CA ASP A 414 29.04 49.47 -3.27
C ASP A 414 30.33 48.61 -3.13
N ASP A 415 31.35 48.64 -3.99
CA ASP A 415 31.82 49.67 -4.93
C ASP A 415 32.63 49.03 -6.08
N ASN A 416 32.38 49.46 -7.32
CA ASN A 416 33.40 49.92 -8.29
C ASN A 416 32.92 49.88 -9.77
N MET A 417 32.90 51.07 -10.36
CA MET A 417 33.13 51.43 -11.77
C MET A 417 32.15 51.04 -12.90
N ASP A 418 31.63 52.12 -13.49
CA ASP A 418 31.46 52.48 -14.90
C ASP A 418 30.29 51.97 -15.77
N MET A 419 29.39 52.94 -15.99
CA MET A 419 28.70 53.35 -17.22
C MET A 419 28.43 52.32 -18.34
N GLY A 420 27.15 52.19 -18.70
CA GLY A 420 26.76 51.71 -20.01
C GLY A 420 25.27 51.40 -20.13
N TYR A 421 24.48 52.39 -20.54
CA TYR A 421 23.14 52.16 -21.09
C TYR A 421 23.28 51.28 -22.35
N ALA A 422 22.77 50.06 -22.30
CA ALA A 422 22.48 49.27 -23.49
C ALA A 422 21.01 48.85 -23.45
N VAL A 423 20.23 49.62 -24.20
CA VAL A 423 18.87 49.33 -24.62
C VAL A 423 18.92 48.14 -25.58
N TYR A 424 18.35 46.99 -25.21
CA TYR A 424 17.95 45.98 -26.19
C TYR A 424 16.52 46.28 -26.63
N ILE A 425 16.43 46.97 -27.76
CA ILE A 425 15.26 46.97 -28.63
C ILE A 425 15.24 45.61 -29.34
N GLN A 426 14.12 44.89 -29.25
CA GLN A 426 13.79 43.87 -30.24
C GLN A 426 12.67 44.44 -31.10
N THR A 427 13.05 45.07 -32.21
CA THR A 427 12.17 45.36 -33.35
C THR A 427 12.15 44.16 -34.28
N ASP A 428 10.97 43.80 -34.74
CA ASP A 428 10.72 42.96 -35.91
C ASP A 428 11.50 43.44 -37.16
N ARG A 429 11.83 42.50 -38.07
CA ARG A 429 11.72 42.62 -39.54
C ARG A 429 12.13 41.29 -40.21
N MET A 430 11.18 40.60 -40.85
CA MET A 430 10.82 40.66 -42.29
C MET A 430 11.73 39.80 -43.18
N ASN A 431 11.17 38.81 -43.93
CA ASN A 431 10.98 38.90 -45.39
C ASN A 431 10.70 37.56 -46.14
N PHE A 432 9.74 37.64 -47.08
CA PHE A 432 9.58 36.92 -48.38
C PHE A 432 9.38 35.38 -48.38
N LEU A 433 8.38 34.75 -49.04
CA LEU A 433 7.68 34.97 -50.33
C LEU A 433 6.16 34.67 -50.17
N LYS A 434 5.23 35.53 -50.64
CA LYS A 434 4.50 35.46 -51.95
C LYS A 434 3.86 34.09 -52.24
N LYS A 435 2.64 33.94 -52.77
CA LYS A 435 1.51 34.81 -53.17
C LYS A 435 0.47 33.83 -53.76
N GLU A 436 -0.82 34.19 -53.74
CA GLU A 436 -1.84 33.80 -54.74
C GLU A 436 -2.26 32.31 -54.81
N ARG A 437 -3.54 31.91 -54.89
CA ARG A 437 -4.78 32.54 -55.37
C ARG A 437 -6.01 31.82 -54.78
N GLU A 438 -7.11 32.57 -54.69
CA GLU A 438 -8.48 32.22 -55.11
C GLU A 438 -8.96 30.80 -54.76
N GLY A 439 -10.00 30.59 -53.95
CA GLY A 439 -11.31 31.20 -54.07
C GLY A 439 -12.32 30.05 -54.15
N GLU A 440 -13.45 30.19 -53.44
CA GLU A 440 -14.70 29.44 -53.65
C GLU A 440 -14.64 27.93 -53.33
N GLU A 441 -15.67 27.20 -52.91
CA GLU A 441 -17.02 27.40 -52.44
C GLU A 441 -17.39 26.01 -51.86
N GLU A 442 -18.18 25.95 -50.78
CA GLU A 442 -18.97 24.74 -50.47
C GLU A 442 -20.04 24.57 -51.59
N PRO A 443 -20.49 23.35 -51.97
CA PRO A 443 -21.43 22.63 -51.09
C PRO A 443 -21.48 21.10 -51.16
N ASN A 444 -22.11 20.55 -50.12
CA ASN A 444 -22.91 19.30 -50.02
C ASN A 444 -23.26 18.57 -51.33
N TYR A 445 -23.23 17.23 -51.32
CA TYR A 445 -24.45 16.39 -51.36
C TYR A 445 -24.15 14.86 -51.25
N HIS A 446 -25.00 14.21 -50.45
CA HIS A 446 -25.53 12.82 -50.41
C HIS A 446 -24.88 11.58 -51.08
N GLY A 447 -25.08 10.45 -50.38
CA GLY A 447 -25.46 9.14 -50.96
C GLY A 447 -24.55 7.98 -50.51
N ALA A 448 -24.83 7.27 -49.42
CA ALA A 448 -25.68 6.06 -49.37
C ALA A 448 -25.31 4.98 -50.41
N HIS A 449 -24.63 3.90 -49.99
CA HIS A 449 -25.07 2.49 -50.13
C HIS A 449 -23.95 1.48 -49.77
N GLU A 450 -24.22 0.67 -48.74
CA GLU A 450 -23.74 -0.72 -48.52
C GLU A 450 -24.27 -1.69 -49.61
N PRO A 451 -23.99 -3.02 -49.60
CA PRO A 451 -22.81 -3.81 -49.18
C PRO A 451 -22.46 -4.95 -50.20
N ARG A 452 -21.43 -5.80 -49.92
CA ARG A 452 -21.37 -7.29 -50.02
C ARG A 452 -19.92 -7.81 -50.23
N ILE A 453 -19.39 -8.72 -49.37
CA ILE A 453 -19.31 -10.22 -49.50
C ILE A 453 -18.40 -10.62 -50.71
N ASN A 454 -17.34 -11.44 -50.69
CA ASN A 454 -16.91 -12.64 -49.94
C ASN A 454 -15.40 -12.89 -50.19
N GLU A 455 -14.68 -13.49 -49.24
CA GLU A 455 -14.02 -14.82 -49.34
C GLU A 455 -13.45 -15.25 -47.98
#